data_AF-A0A8C7R3Q8-F1
#
_entry.id   AF-A0A8C7R3Q8-F1
#
_cell.length_a   1.000
_cell.length_b   1.000
_cell.length_c   1.000
_cell.angle_alpha   90.00
_cell.angle_beta   90.00
_cell.angle_gamma   90.00
#
_symmetry.space_group_name_H-M   'P 1'
#
loop_
_entity.id
_entity.type
_entity.pdbx_description
1 polymer ?
#
loop_
_entity_poly.entity_id
_entity_poly.type
_entity_poly.pdbx_seq_one_letter_code
_entity_poly.pdbx_strand_id
1 'polypeptide(L)'
;WGLMFYQSLPFSNISDLVISTALSVWGLELTLFNSREYQRLMINPINEKAFICNYMEHWFTIRKLGQQWFNLNLLLTGPELISDTYLALFLAQLQQEGYSIFVIRGNLPGCDAEQILGIMKVQQQERPKLIGENEAQSSSGMG
;
A
#
# COMPACT_ATOMS: atom_id res chain seq x y z
N TRP A 1 20.10 -16.41 -35.44
CA TRP A 1 18.73 -16.03 -35.04
C TRP A 1 18.56 -16.33 -33.57
N GLY A 2 18.53 -15.29 -32.73
CA GLY A 2 18.36 -15.44 -31.28
C GLY A 2 19.63 -15.10 -30.54
N LEU A 3 19.78 -13.81 -30.19
CA LEU A 3 20.57 -13.25 -29.09
C LEU A 3 20.61 -11.72 -29.28
N MET A 4 19.45 -11.06 -29.26
CA MET A 4 19.34 -9.60 -29.13
C MET A 4 17.99 -9.20 -28.51
N PHE A 5 17.59 -9.87 -27.42
CA PHE A 5 16.46 -9.45 -26.57
C PHE A 5 16.64 -9.86 -25.10
N TYR A 6 17.87 -9.81 -24.56
CA TYR A 6 18.03 -9.63 -23.12
C TYR A 6 18.33 -8.16 -22.86
N GLN A 7 17.27 -7.40 -23.08
CA GLN A 7 17.10 -6.03 -22.64
C GLN A 7 17.13 -6.07 -21.10
N SER A 8 18.13 -5.41 -20.52
CA SER A 8 18.10 -4.76 -19.22
C SER A 8 16.96 -5.21 -18.29
N LEU A 9 17.12 -6.35 -17.60
CA LEU A 9 16.25 -6.69 -16.48
C LEU A 9 16.90 -6.13 -15.22
N PRO A 10 16.44 -4.98 -14.69
CA PRO A 10 16.90 -4.50 -13.40
C PRO A 10 16.49 -5.54 -12.36
N PHE A 11 17.33 -5.73 -11.35
CA PHE A 11 17.19 -6.67 -10.23
C PHE A 11 15.90 -6.47 -9.37
N SER A 12 14.93 -5.66 -9.82
CA SER A 12 13.64 -5.38 -9.17
C SER A 12 12.54 -6.43 -9.43
N ASN A 13 12.73 -7.37 -10.37
CA ASN A 13 11.61 -8.20 -10.85
C ASN A 13 11.29 -9.45 -10.01
N ILE A 14 12.15 -9.86 -9.08
CA ILE A 14 11.90 -11.10 -8.33
C ILE A 14 10.82 -10.91 -7.25
N SER A 15 10.85 -9.80 -6.51
CA SER A 15 9.87 -9.51 -5.46
C SER A 15 8.46 -9.33 -6.03
N ASP A 16 8.35 -8.61 -7.13
CA ASP A 16 7.05 -8.26 -7.74
C ASP A 16 6.40 -9.50 -8.39
N LEU A 17 7.24 -10.38 -8.98
CA LEU A 17 6.79 -11.66 -9.51
C LEU A 17 6.33 -12.61 -8.39
N VAL A 18 7.04 -12.64 -7.26
CA VAL A 18 6.67 -13.47 -6.11
C VAL A 18 5.33 -13.01 -5.52
N ILE A 19 5.15 -11.71 -5.32
CA ILE A 19 3.90 -11.16 -4.78
C ILE A 19 2.73 -11.39 -5.75
N SER A 20 2.90 -11.13 -7.04
CA SER A 20 1.85 -11.38 -8.04
C SER A 20 1.50 -12.86 -8.15
N THR A 21 2.48 -13.76 -8.10
CA THR A 21 2.25 -15.22 -8.14
C THR A 21 1.54 -15.68 -6.87
N ALA A 22 1.97 -15.21 -5.69
CA ALA A 22 1.33 -15.54 -4.42
C ALA A 22 -0.12 -15.06 -4.39
N LEU A 23 -0.41 -13.85 -4.89
CA LEU A 23 -1.77 -13.32 -4.99
C LEU A 23 -2.62 -14.09 -6.00
N SER A 24 -2.04 -14.55 -7.11
CA SER A 24 -2.73 -15.37 -8.11
C SER A 24 -3.27 -16.69 -7.53
N VAL A 25 -2.58 -17.30 -6.56
CA VAL A 25 -3.07 -18.49 -5.83
C VAL A 25 -4.41 -18.21 -5.12
N TRP A 26 -4.63 -16.98 -4.69
CA TRP A 26 -5.87 -16.54 -4.05
C TRP A 26 -6.88 -15.95 -5.05
N GLY A 27 -6.60 -16.01 -6.35
CA GLY A 27 -7.42 -15.36 -7.38
C GLY A 27 -7.40 -13.84 -7.30
N LEU A 28 -6.31 -13.27 -6.79
CA LEU A 28 -6.09 -11.84 -6.68
C LEU A 28 -5.18 -11.36 -7.81
N GLU A 29 -5.57 -10.28 -8.46
CA GLU A 29 -4.80 -9.62 -9.51
C GLU A 29 -4.09 -8.39 -8.95
N LEU A 30 -2.83 -8.21 -9.35
CA LEU A 30 -2.01 -7.09 -8.95
C LEU A 30 -1.78 -6.18 -10.17
N THR A 31 -2.33 -4.97 -10.14
CA THR A 31 -2.21 -4.00 -11.24
C THR A 31 -1.45 -2.77 -10.80
N LEU A 32 -0.47 -2.31 -11.57
CA LEU A 32 0.23 -1.06 -11.28
C LEU A 32 -0.74 0.13 -11.39
N PHE A 33 -0.84 0.94 -10.34
CA PHE A 33 -1.72 2.12 -10.29
C PHE A 33 -1.31 3.18 -11.34
N ASN A 34 -0.01 3.31 -11.62
CA ASN A 34 0.52 4.19 -12.67
C ASN A 34 0.43 3.59 -14.10
N SER A 35 -0.17 2.42 -14.27
CA SER A 35 -0.34 1.86 -15.62
C SER A 35 -1.34 2.70 -16.42
N ARG A 36 -1.08 2.85 -17.72
CA ARG A 36 -2.04 3.49 -18.65
C ARG A 36 -3.38 2.77 -18.66
N GLU A 37 -3.37 1.46 -18.42
CA GLU A 37 -4.59 0.65 -18.32
C GLU A 37 -5.43 1.09 -17.14
N TYR A 38 -4.85 1.21 -15.95
CA TYR A 38 -5.55 1.67 -14.76
C TYR A 38 -6.09 3.10 -14.93
N GLN A 39 -5.28 4.02 -15.46
CA GLN A 39 -5.71 5.41 -15.72
C GLN A 39 -6.86 5.50 -16.73
N ARG A 40 -6.87 4.65 -17.77
CA ARG A 40 -7.95 4.59 -18.78
C ARG A 40 -9.26 4.09 -18.20
N LEU A 41 -9.21 3.23 -17.18
CA LEU A 41 -10.42 2.72 -16.54
C LEU A 41 -11.15 3.80 -15.74
N MET A 42 -10.52 4.94 -15.43
CA MET A 42 -11.09 6.03 -14.63
C MET A 42 -11.75 5.54 -13.33
N ILE A 43 -11.23 4.46 -12.76
CA ILE A 43 -11.77 3.86 -11.54
C ILE A 43 -11.35 4.73 -10.36
N ASN A 44 -12.35 5.17 -9.59
CA ASN A 44 -12.10 5.90 -8.36
C ASN A 44 -11.35 5.00 -7.36
N PRO A 45 -10.17 5.42 -6.85
CA PRO A 45 -9.34 4.60 -5.96
C PRO A 45 -10.07 4.19 -4.66
N ILE A 46 -11.08 4.96 -4.23
CA ILE A 46 -11.91 4.65 -3.06
C ILE A 46 -12.76 3.37 -3.21
N ASN A 47 -12.97 2.91 -4.45
CA ASN A 47 -13.75 1.71 -4.77
C ASN A 47 -12.89 0.44 -4.75
N GLU A 48 -11.57 0.58 -4.73
CA GLU A 48 -10.68 -0.56 -4.60
C GLU A 48 -10.71 -1.11 -3.18
N LYS A 49 -10.21 -2.33 -2.99
CA LYS A 49 -10.22 -2.99 -1.67
C LYS A 49 -8.90 -2.87 -0.93
N ALA A 50 -7.78 -2.88 -1.66
CA ALA A 50 -6.45 -2.76 -1.08
C ALA A 50 -5.44 -2.26 -2.11
N PHE A 51 -4.40 -1.61 -1.59
CA PHE A 51 -3.22 -1.17 -2.31
C PHE A 51 -1.97 -1.70 -1.61
N ILE A 52 -0.95 -2.04 -2.40
CA ILE A 52 0.39 -2.33 -1.91
C ILE A 52 1.31 -1.24 -2.45
N CYS A 53 2.10 -0.65 -1.57
CA CYS A 53 3.05 0.38 -1.92
C CYS A 53 4.47 -0.12 -1.62
N ASN A 54 5.38 0.12 -2.54
CA ASN A 54 6.80 -0.21 -2.41
C ASN A 54 7.67 1.04 -2.65
N TYR A 55 8.61 1.28 -1.75
CA TYR A 55 9.66 2.27 -1.92
C TYR A 55 10.97 1.79 -1.31
N MET A 56 12.02 1.70 -2.14
CA MET A 56 13.37 1.30 -1.71
C MET A 56 13.38 0.10 -0.74
N GLU A 57 12.73 -1.00 -1.15
CA GLU A 57 12.60 -2.26 -0.37
C GLU A 57 11.64 -2.21 0.84
N HIS A 58 11.02 -1.07 1.09
CA HIS A 58 9.99 -0.93 2.11
C HIS A 58 8.58 -1.14 1.55
N TRP A 59 7.98 -2.28 1.91
CA TRP A 59 6.63 -2.67 1.51
C TRP A 59 5.62 -2.38 2.61
N PHE A 60 4.55 -1.68 2.26
CA PHE A 60 3.40 -1.49 3.14
C PHE A 60 2.09 -1.64 2.37
N THR A 61 1.02 -1.95 3.10
CA THR A 61 -0.29 -2.21 2.52
C THR A 61 -1.30 -1.22 3.06
N ILE A 62 -2.13 -0.67 2.17
CA ILE A 62 -3.27 0.16 2.51
C ILE A 62 -4.51 -0.67 2.22
N ARG A 63 -5.26 -1.07 3.24
CA ARG A 63 -6.44 -1.93 3.06
C ARG A 63 -7.70 -1.22 3.56
N LYS A 64 -8.78 -1.38 2.82
CA LYS A 64 -10.12 -1.01 3.26
C LYS A 64 -10.67 -2.10 4.16
N LEU A 65 -11.03 -1.73 5.38
CA LEU A 65 -11.68 -2.61 6.35
C LEU A 65 -13.01 -1.98 6.74
N GLY A 66 -14.11 -2.66 6.42
CA GLY A 66 -15.46 -2.13 6.59
C GLY A 66 -15.69 -0.92 5.68
N GLN A 67 -15.76 0.28 6.26
CA GLN A 67 -15.95 1.55 5.52
C GLN A 67 -14.74 2.49 5.63
N GLN A 68 -13.60 2.03 6.13
CA GLN A 68 -12.46 2.88 6.44
C GLN A 68 -11.16 2.31 5.87
N TRP A 69 -10.24 3.19 5.49
CA TRP A 69 -8.94 2.82 4.99
C TRP A 69 -7.92 2.79 6.12
N PHE A 70 -7.07 1.78 6.12
CA PHE A 70 -6.01 1.63 7.09
C PHE A 70 -4.67 1.44 6.38
N ASN A 71 -3.72 2.27 6.73
CA ASN A 71 -2.32 2.11 6.39
C ASN A 71 -1.66 1.18 7.40
N LEU A 72 -1.27 0.00 6.91
CA LEU A 72 -0.64 -1.08 7.67
C LEU A 72 0.88 -1.03 7.46
N ASN A 73 1.46 0.16 7.55
CA ASN A 73 2.90 0.33 7.51
C ASN A 73 3.51 -0.21 8.81
N LEU A 74 4.44 -1.17 8.69
CA LEU A 74 5.12 -1.80 9.82
C LEU A 74 6.01 -0.81 10.59
N LEU A 75 6.42 0.29 9.97
CA LEU A 75 7.13 1.37 10.65
C LEU A 75 6.23 2.19 11.57
N LEU A 76 4.91 2.01 11.54
CA LEU A 76 4.01 2.72 12.44
C LEU A 76 3.80 1.89 13.71
N THR A 77 3.69 2.59 14.83
CA THR A 77 3.33 1.98 16.13
C THR A 77 1.97 1.27 16.13
N GLY A 78 1.16 1.50 15.11
CA GLY A 78 -0.10 0.81 14.85
C GLY A 78 -0.67 1.18 13.48
N PRO A 79 -1.82 0.59 13.10
CA PRO A 79 -2.49 0.94 11.85
C PRO A 79 -2.92 2.41 11.86
N GLU A 80 -2.61 3.14 10.79
CA GLU A 80 -3.04 4.53 10.60
C GLU A 80 -4.34 4.60 9.82
N LEU A 81 -5.33 5.28 10.38
CA LEU A 81 -6.62 5.53 9.74
C LEU A 81 -6.48 6.60 8.65
N ILE A 82 -6.91 6.25 7.45
CA ILE A 82 -6.97 7.12 6.28
C ILE A 82 -8.45 7.35 5.93
N SER A 83 -8.84 8.62 5.74
CA SER A 83 -10.17 8.96 5.22
C SER A 83 -10.23 8.81 3.70
N ASP A 84 -11.42 8.55 3.15
CA ASP A 84 -11.63 8.46 1.70
C ASP A 84 -11.13 9.71 0.95
N THR A 85 -11.32 10.90 1.55
CA THR A 85 -10.86 12.18 1.00
C THR A 85 -9.35 12.32 1.04
N TYR A 86 -8.68 11.79 2.06
CA TYR A 86 -7.23 11.87 2.21
C TYR A 86 -6.50 10.81 1.38
N LEU A 87 -7.13 9.65 1.14
CA LEU A 87 -6.54 8.53 0.40
C LEU A 87 -6.01 8.97 -0.97
N ALA A 88 -6.79 9.71 -1.75
CA ALA A 88 -6.38 10.15 -3.08
C ALA A 88 -5.12 11.05 -3.02
N LEU A 89 -5.06 11.93 -2.02
CA LEU A 89 -3.91 12.80 -1.80
C LEU A 89 -2.68 11.99 -1.36
N PHE A 90 -2.87 11.02 -0.47
CA PHE A 90 -1.81 10.13 -0.01
C PHE A 90 -1.21 9.32 -1.16
N LEU A 91 -2.06 8.69 -1.99
CA LEU A 91 -1.60 7.97 -3.18
C LEU A 91 -0.87 8.89 -4.17
N ALA A 92 -1.38 10.11 -4.40
CA ALA A 92 -0.72 11.07 -5.28
C ALA A 92 0.67 11.48 -4.74
N GLN A 93 0.79 11.68 -3.43
CA GLN A 93 2.08 11.98 -2.79
C GLN A 93 3.07 10.83 -2.97
N LEU A 94 2.64 9.59 -2.70
CA LEU A 94 3.48 8.41 -2.93
C LEU A 94 3.95 8.31 -4.39
N GLN A 95 3.08 8.61 -5.35
CA GLN A 95 3.49 8.67 -6.77
C GLN A 95 4.55 9.74 -7.04
N GLN A 96 4.41 10.94 -6.45
CA GLN A 96 5.39 12.03 -6.60
C GLN A 96 6.74 11.69 -5.98
N GLU A 97 6.74 10.99 -4.85
CA GLU A 97 7.95 10.51 -4.18
C GLU A 97 8.61 9.33 -4.93
N GLY A 98 7.93 8.75 -5.93
CA GLY A 98 8.45 7.66 -6.75
C GLY A 98 8.12 6.26 -6.23
N TYR A 99 7.13 6.14 -5.35
CA TYR A 99 6.65 4.84 -4.87
C TYR A 99 5.99 4.06 -6.01
N SER A 100 6.25 2.76 -6.04
CA SER A 100 5.51 1.83 -6.87
C SER A 100 4.24 1.42 -6.14
N ILE A 101 3.10 1.91 -6.63
CA ILE A 101 1.78 1.62 -6.07
C ILE A 101 1.09 0.57 -6.93
N PHE A 102 0.63 -0.48 -6.28
CA PHE A 102 -0.06 -1.60 -6.88
C PHE A 102 -1.46 -1.72 -6.27
N VAL A 103 -2.45 -1.92 -7.12
CA VAL A 103 -3.84 -2.13 -6.74
C VAL A 103 -4.11 -3.63 -6.70
N ILE A 104 -4.70 -4.12 -5.61
CA ILE A 104 -5.14 -5.51 -5.51
C ILE A 104 -6.61 -5.59 -5.92
N ARG A 105 -6.88 -6.36 -6.96
CA ARG A 105 -8.23 -6.69 -7.41
C ARG A 105 -8.56 -8.15 -7.15
N GLY A 106 -9.84 -8.44 -6.97
CA GLY A 106 -10.36 -9.77 -6.69
C GLY A 106 -11.07 -9.85 -5.34
N ASN A 107 -11.27 -11.07 -4.86
CA ASN A 107 -11.97 -11.31 -3.61
C ASN A 107 -10.98 -11.62 -2.48
N LEU A 108 -10.62 -10.59 -1.73
CA LEU A 108 -9.80 -10.74 -0.54
C LEU A 108 -10.52 -11.63 0.48
N PRO A 109 -9.81 -12.53 1.18
CA PRO A 109 -10.41 -13.27 2.27
C PRO A 109 -10.92 -12.29 3.33
N GLY A 110 -12.17 -12.48 3.74
CA GLY A 110 -12.76 -11.72 4.84
C GLY A 110 -11.94 -11.94 6.11
N CYS A 111 -11.77 -10.88 6.90
CA CYS A 111 -11.12 -10.97 8.20
C CYS A 111 -12.07 -10.47 9.30
N ASP A 112 -11.89 -10.97 10.53
CA ASP A 112 -12.74 -10.58 11.66
C ASP A 112 -12.71 -9.06 11.91
N ALA A 113 -11.58 -8.41 11.61
CA ALA A 113 -11.45 -6.96 11.69
C ALA A 113 -12.45 -6.23 10.77
N GLU A 114 -12.76 -6.78 9.59
CA GLU A 114 -13.74 -6.20 8.67
C GLU A 114 -15.16 -6.28 9.24
N GLN A 115 -15.50 -7.37 9.92
CA GLN A 115 -16.79 -7.53 10.59
C GLN A 115 -16.93 -6.56 11.77
N ILE A 116 -15.89 -6.40 12.58
CA ILE A 116 -15.87 -5.48 13.72
C ILE A 116 -15.93 -4.02 13.23
N LEU A 117 -15.12 -3.66 12.24
CA LEU A 117 -15.05 -2.30 11.68
C LEU A 117 -16.26 -1.94 10.81
N GLY A 118 -17.04 -2.94 10.37
CA GLY A 118 -18.36 -2.73 9.81
C GLY A 118 -19.40 -2.27 10.84
N ILE A 119 -19.22 -2.66 12.11
CA ILE A 119 -20.12 -2.31 13.22
C ILE A 119 -19.63 -1.05 13.95
N MET A 120 -18.31 -0.90 14.11
CA MET A 120 -17.68 0.18 14.87
C MET A 120 -16.68 0.95 14.01
N LYS A 121 -16.92 2.25 13.83
CA LYS A 121 -15.96 3.14 13.14
C LYS A 121 -14.84 3.51 14.09
N VAL A 122 -13.60 3.27 13.68
CA VAL A 122 -12.42 3.73 14.42
C VAL A 122 -12.31 5.23 14.26
N GLN A 123 -12.23 5.93 15.40
CA GLN A 123 -11.85 7.34 15.43
C GLN A 123 -10.43 7.42 15.97
N GLN A 124 -9.50 7.72 15.08
CA GLN A 124 -8.12 7.94 15.46
C GLN A 124 -7.90 9.45 15.67
N GLN A 125 -7.68 9.85 16.92
CA GLN A 125 -7.42 11.26 17.27
C GLN A 125 -5.99 11.68 16.93
N GLU A 126 -5.01 10.77 17.03
CA GLU A 126 -3.61 11.01 16.73
C GLU A 126 -3.08 9.98 15.73
N ARG A 127 -2.32 10.45 14.72
CA ARG A 127 -1.62 9.56 13.80
C ARG A 127 -0.58 8.75 14.58
N PRO A 128 -0.44 7.44 14.30
CA PRO A 128 0.56 6.64 14.99
C PRO A 128 1.95 7.17 14.61
N LYS A 129 2.84 7.25 15.60
CA LYS A 129 4.21 7.69 15.40
C LYS A 129 5.01 6.62 14.69
N LEU A 130 6.01 7.05 13.91
CA LEU A 130 6.98 6.15 13.33
C LEU A 130 7.82 5.52 14.46
N ILE A 131 7.92 4.19 14.46
CA ILE A 131 8.79 3.40 15.32
C ILE A 131 10.22 3.83 15.01
N GLY A 132 10.78 4.70 15.86
CA GLY A 132 12.09 5.33 15.67
C GLY A 132 12.13 6.81 16.02
N GLU A 133 10.99 7.50 16.12
CA GLU A 133 10.96 8.93 16.50
C GLU A 133 11.49 9.21 17.92
N ASN A 134 11.52 8.20 18.80
CA ASN A 134 12.10 8.34 20.13
C ASN A 134 13.64 8.36 20.14
N GLU A 135 14.33 7.88 19.10
CA GLU A 135 15.80 7.88 19.06
C GLU A 135 16.38 9.19 18.49
N ALA A 136 15.60 9.93 17.68
CA ALA A 136 16.03 11.21 17.11
C ALA A 136 15.86 12.40 18.09
N GLN A 137 14.99 12.30 19.10
CA GLN A 137 14.80 13.37 20.08
C GLN A 137 15.72 13.29 21.30
N SER A 138 16.38 12.15 21.56
CA SER A 138 17.33 12.03 22.68
C SER A 138 18.76 12.50 22.39
N SER A 139 19.10 12.84 21.13
CA SER A 139 20.46 13.29 20.76
C SER A 139 20.59 14.80 20.54
N SER A 140 19.49 15.57 20.60
CA SER A 140 19.51 17.03 20.44
C SER A 140 19.38 17.81 21.76
N GLY A 141 19.50 17.13 22.89
CA GLY A 141 19.26 17.71 24.23
C GLY A 141 20.28 17.26 25.27
N MET A 142 21.58 17.35 24.97
CA MET A 142 22.64 17.23 25.98
C MET A 142 23.93 17.92 25.51
N GLY A 143 24.26 19.05 26.15
CA GLY A 143 25.61 19.62 26.20
C GLY A 143 25.82 20.88 25.38
#